data_AF-A0AAV1HW19-F1
#
_entry.id   AF-A0AAV1HW19-F1
#
_cell.length_a   1.000
_cell.length_b   1.000
_cell.length_c   1.000
_cell.angle_alpha   90.00
_cell.angle_beta   90.00
_cell.angle_gamma   90.00
#
_symmetry.space_group_name_H-M   'P 1'
#
loop_
_entity.id
_entity.type
_entity.pdbx_description
1 polymer ?
#
loop_
_entity_poly.entity_id
_entity_poly.type
_entity_poly.pdbx_seq_one_letter_code
_entity_poly.pdbx_strand_id
1 'polypeptide(L)'
;MDWAKYLGKRLAKASWQGIDAVKETLPADTAVKLLEAVCLLLRHEATVLDVSPVEDGATVRVVGDTHGQLHDVLHMLDIIGYPSPSMHIIFNGDFVDRGAWGLECLILLSAMKLAAPQHVTLLRGNHESSTCTQLYGFRTELIRKYGAEAQQVYKMCKQVFAALPLAAVVGGAALVVHGGLFRRPASRAAQRGAGGPPQPKKRKRYAPMRLSRVSPCLGSLEDLRAAVKGGVDPNGVGSSVVAADVLWSDPVAEPGLRANVARGVGLIFGPDVTQEFLESNGLRLILRSHEGPDARCGREDLPDMSQGFTIDHVTPAGRLLTVFSAPDYPQFQADGQERYQNLGAVAVLKGPEWDDPEIVQFEAVHPRPEVTATYEYNDVPGSDEEMELGLGSDASLASSCGNSEFSDAMSEGERADEASSLQPDTDEQEGYARQASSTAMAATAKAVAKLKLQQEQGPGPGSNGAAGDAAACNGGGSSQAASESEPEINPSVAPALHPADSGYFADTEDGLALRRAPAPSNGHRIASLRSRSRQ
;
A
#
# COMPACT_ATOMS: atom_id res chain seq x y z
N MET A 1 16.40 -0.58 10.64
CA MET A 1 16.00 -1.22 9.37
C MET A 1 16.22 -2.73 9.34
N ASP A 2 17.35 -3.26 9.81
CA ASP A 2 17.75 -4.67 9.55
C ASP A 2 16.76 -5.75 10.00
N TRP A 3 16.03 -5.54 11.09
CA TRP A 3 15.00 -6.47 11.54
C TRP A 3 13.81 -6.58 10.56
N ALA A 4 13.44 -5.49 9.88
CA ALA A 4 12.39 -5.49 8.87
C ALA A 4 12.86 -6.21 7.59
N LYS A 5 14.13 -5.99 7.19
CA LYS A 5 14.78 -6.77 6.11
C LYS A 5 14.79 -8.28 6.43
N TYR A 6 15.14 -8.63 7.66
CA TYR A 6 15.13 -10.02 8.12
C TYR A 6 13.71 -10.62 8.11
N LEU A 7 12.71 -9.86 8.57
CA LEU A 7 11.30 -10.26 8.52
C LEU A 7 10.82 -10.50 7.09
N GLY A 8 11.10 -9.60 6.15
CA GLY A 8 10.77 -9.77 4.74
C GLY A 8 11.35 -11.06 4.15
N LYS A 9 12.64 -11.33 4.39
CA LYS A 9 13.30 -12.58 3.99
C LYS A 9 12.71 -13.83 4.63
N ARG A 10 12.24 -13.74 5.89
CA ARG A 10 11.56 -14.83 6.59
C ARG A 10 10.16 -15.10 6.01
N LEU A 11 9.37 -14.06 5.74
CA LEU A 11 8.05 -14.17 5.11
C LEU A 11 8.17 -14.75 3.70
N ALA A 12 9.12 -14.26 2.90
CA ALA A 12 9.38 -14.79 1.56
C ALA A 12 9.87 -16.24 1.56
N LYS A 13 10.65 -16.67 2.58
CA LYS A 13 10.98 -18.10 2.73
C LYS A 13 9.75 -18.93 3.10
N ALA A 14 8.92 -18.42 4.00
CA ALA A 14 7.73 -19.11 4.47
C ALA A 14 6.66 -19.29 3.38
N SER A 15 6.49 -18.33 2.47
CA SER A 15 5.54 -18.45 1.36
C SER A 15 5.86 -19.60 0.39
N TRP A 16 7.13 -19.95 0.20
CA TRP A 16 7.54 -21.18 -0.52
C TRP A 16 7.24 -22.48 0.23
N GLN A 17 7.03 -22.41 1.54
CA GLN A 17 6.81 -23.56 2.42
C GLN A 17 5.32 -23.79 2.73
N GLY A 18 4.44 -22.90 2.25
CA GLY A 18 2.99 -22.99 2.43
C GLY A 18 2.45 -22.26 3.66
N ILE A 19 1.13 -22.31 3.81
CA ILE A 19 0.39 -21.50 4.80
C ILE A 19 0.80 -21.79 6.24
N ASP A 20 1.09 -23.04 6.59
CA ASP A 20 1.49 -23.41 7.96
C ASP A 20 2.82 -22.75 8.35
N ALA A 21 3.82 -22.76 7.45
CA ALA A 21 5.09 -22.08 7.67
C ALA A 21 4.96 -20.55 7.74
N VAL A 22 4.00 -19.96 7.01
CA VAL A 22 3.63 -18.54 7.14
C VAL A 22 3.04 -18.28 8.52
N LYS A 23 2.10 -19.12 9.00
CA LYS A 23 1.49 -18.98 10.33
C LYS A 23 2.51 -19.17 11.47
N GLU A 24 3.47 -20.08 11.32
CA GLU A 24 4.59 -20.25 12.26
C GLU A 24 5.55 -19.05 12.26
N THR A 25 5.84 -18.48 11.09
CA THR A 25 6.73 -17.32 10.94
C THR A 25 6.07 -16.01 11.40
N LEU A 26 4.76 -15.90 11.23
CA LEU A 26 3.95 -14.76 11.63
C LEU A 26 2.67 -15.24 12.35
N PRO A 27 2.76 -15.57 13.66
CA PRO A 27 1.58 -15.90 14.45
C PRO A 27 0.58 -14.74 14.51
N ALA A 28 -0.72 -15.03 14.65
CA ALA A 28 -1.77 -14.03 14.59
C ALA A 28 -1.63 -12.94 15.67
N ASP A 29 -1.21 -13.31 16.89
CA ASP A 29 -0.96 -12.38 17.98
C ASP A 29 0.19 -11.40 17.68
N THR A 30 1.20 -11.87 16.94
CA THR A 30 2.40 -11.14 16.56
C THR A 30 2.09 -10.19 15.40
N ALA A 31 1.28 -10.64 14.44
CA ALA A 31 0.70 -9.78 13.41
C ALA A 31 -0.13 -8.64 14.03
N VAL A 32 -1.04 -8.96 14.97
CA VAL A 32 -1.86 -7.95 15.67
C VAL A 32 -0.99 -6.93 16.41
N LYS A 33 0.00 -7.36 17.21
CA LYS A 33 0.89 -6.43 17.95
C LYS A 33 1.68 -5.49 17.03
N LEU A 34 2.15 -5.98 15.88
CA LEU A 34 2.87 -5.16 14.90
C LEU A 34 1.93 -4.16 14.23
N LEU A 35 0.73 -4.60 13.83
CA LEU A 35 -0.30 -3.75 13.26
C LEU A 35 -0.83 -2.70 14.27
N GLU A 36 -0.95 -3.06 15.56
CA GLU A 36 -1.29 -2.10 16.63
C GLU A 36 -0.21 -1.02 16.77
N ALA A 37 1.07 -1.41 16.79
CA ALA A 37 2.18 -0.47 16.90
C ALA A 37 2.24 0.52 15.72
N VAL A 38 2.07 0.04 14.48
CA VAL A 38 2.05 0.94 13.31
C VAL A 38 0.76 1.78 13.27
N CYS A 39 -0.39 1.23 13.68
CA CYS A 39 -1.65 1.96 13.75
C CYS A 39 -1.54 3.16 14.73
N LEU A 40 -0.94 2.96 15.90
CA LEU A 40 -0.68 4.03 16.85
C LEU A 40 0.18 5.14 16.25
N LEU A 41 1.23 4.78 15.50
CA LEU A 41 2.09 5.73 14.81
C LEU A 41 1.33 6.52 13.74
N LEU A 42 0.65 5.83 12.82
CA LEU A 42 -0.08 6.43 11.69
C LEU A 42 -1.23 7.36 12.15
N ARG A 43 -1.85 7.09 13.31
CA ARG A 43 -2.87 7.97 13.91
C ARG A 43 -2.34 9.36 14.32
N HIS A 44 -1.04 9.49 14.58
CA HIS A 44 -0.41 10.78 14.89
C HIS A 44 0.07 11.53 13.64
N GLU A 45 0.11 10.87 12.48
CA GLU A 45 0.41 11.53 11.21
C GLU A 45 -0.79 12.32 10.70
N ALA A 46 -0.53 13.39 9.95
CA ALA A 46 -1.57 14.20 9.32
C ALA A 46 -2.30 13.46 8.17
N THR A 47 -3.33 14.10 7.60
CA THR A 47 -4.00 13.62 6.37
C THR A 47 -3.09 13.78 5.14
N VAL A 48 -2.36 14.89 5.07
CA VAL A 48 -1.32 15.16 4.07
C VAL A 48 0.01 15.25 4.80
N LEU A 49 1.03 14.55 4.32
CA LEU A 49 2.38 14.61 4.87
C LEU A 49 3.29 15.51 4.01
N ASP A 50 3.88 16.54 4.60
CA ASP A 50 4.93 17.31 3.94
C ASP A 50 6.28 16.56 4.07
N VAL A 51 6.81 16.10 2.94
CA VAL A 51 8.05 15.31 2.84
C VAL A 51 9.14 16.21 2.23
N SER A 52 9.99 16.77 3.09
CA SER A 52 11.06 17.69 2.69
C SER A 52 12.42 17.14 3.14
N PRO A 53 13.08 16.28 2.34
CA PRO A 53 14.43 15.84 2.64
C PRO A 53 15.40 17.02 2.66
N VAL A 54 16.27 17.06 3.67
CA VAL A 54 17.18 18.19 3.95
C VAL A 54 18.65 17.93 3.59
N GLU A 55 18.98 16.73 3.13
CA GLU A 55 20.35 16.37 2.73
C GLU A 55 20.59 16.67 1.24
N ASP A 56 21.76 17.21 0.91
CA ASP A 56 22.15 17.45 -0.48
C ASP A 56 22.18 16.13 -1.27
N GLY A 57 21.53 16.11 -2.44
CA GLY A 57 21.38 14.90 -3.25
C GLY A 57 20.40 13.87 -2.68
N ALA A 58 19.58 14.23 -1.69
CA ALA A 58 18.53 13.35 -1.19
C ALA A 58 17.51 12.98 -2.27
N THR A 59 16.90 11.81 -2.10
CA THR A 59 15.93 11.26 -3.04
C THR A 59 14.62 10.88 -2.35
N VAL A 60 13.50 11.01 -3.06
CA VAL A 60 12.20 10.47 -2.65
C VAL A 60 11.73 9.50 -3.72
N ARG A 61 11.39 8.28 -3.31
CA ARG A 61 11.00 7.21 -4.22
C ARG A 61 9.55 6.85 -4.02
N VAL A 62 8.74 7.07 -5.04
CA VAL A 62 7.30 6.78 -5.03
C VAL A 62 7.07 5.44 -5.70
N VAL A 63 6.73 4.46 -4.86
CA VAL A 63 6.28 3.12 -5.22
C VAL A 63 4.76 3.17 -5.35
N GLY A 64 4.22 2.68 -6.46
CA GLY A 64 2.78 2.56 -6.67
C GLY A 64 2.20 1.27 -6.08
N ASP A 65 1.11 0.81 -6.68
CA ASP A 65 0.38 -0.37 -6.22
C ASP A 65 1.27 -1.62 -6.23
N THR A 66 1.05 -2.51 -5.25
CA THR A 66 1.85 -3.73 -5.06
C THR A 66 1.02 -5.00 -4.91
N HIS A 67 -0.29 -4.88 -4.61
CA HIS A 67 -1.30 -5.93 -4.74
C HIS A 67 -0.86 -7.32 -4.28
N GLY A 68 -0.34 -7.41 -3.05
CA GLY A 68 0.06 -8.68 -2.44
C GLY A 68 1.19 -9.46 -3.15
N GLN A 69 1.96 -8.83 -4.05
CA GLN A 69 3.08 -9.45 -4.76
C GLN A 69 4.40 -9.36 -3.98
N LEU A 70 4.45 -9.98 -2.79
CA LEU A 70 5.58 -9.90 -1.83
C LEU A 70 6.97 -10.10 -2.45
N HIS A 71 7.11 -11.06 -3.35
CA HIS A 71 8.40 -11.41 -3.98
C HIS A 71 8.89 -10.30 -4.90
N ASP A 72 7.97 -9.68 -5.63
CA ASP A 72 8.24 -8.54 -6.52
C ASP A 72 8.56 -7.28 -5.70
N VAL A 73 7.86 -7.05 -4.57
CA VAL A 73 8.18 -5.97 -3.62
C VAL A 73 9.59 -6.10 -3.04
N LEU A 74 10.02 -7.32 -2.70
CA LEU A 74 11.38 -7.56 -2.20
C LEU A 74 12.44 -7.39 -3.30
N HIS A 75 12.16 -7.84 -4.52
CA HIS A 75 13.04 -7.65 -5.66
C HIS A 75 13.20 -6.17 -6.02
N MET A 76 12.10 -5.43 -6.07
CA MET A 76 12.08 -3.97 -6.23
C MET A 76 12.91 -3.28 -5.15
N LEU A 77 12.79 -3.68 -3.87
CA LEU A 77 13.59 -3.13 -2.77
C LEU A 77 15.09 -3.45 -2.87
N ASP A 78 15.47 -4.55 -3.51
CA ASP A 78 16.87 -4.86 -3.79
C ASP A 78 17.40 -4.06 -5.02
N ILE A 79 16.54 -3.71 -5.99
CA ILE A 79 16.87 -2.84 -7.13
C ILE A 79 17.00 -1.38 -6.71
N ILE A 80 15.96 -0.79 -6.12
CA ILE A 80 15.98 0.62 -5.73
C ILE A 80 16.91 0.76 -4.52
N GLY A 81 16.76 -0.08 -3.50
CA GLY A 81 17.43 0.02 -2.20
C GLY A 81 16.48 0.39 -1.06
N TYR A 82 17.03 0.47 0.15
CA TYR A 82 16.28 0.65 1.39
C TYR A 82 16.51 2.06 1.98
N PRO A 83 15.51 2.61 2.70
CA PRO A 83 15.54 4.00 3.16
C PRO A 83 16.74 4.29 4.07
N SER A 84 17.27 5.49 3.91
CA SER A 84 18.44 6.06 4.59
C SER A 84 18.17 7.55 4.87
N PRO A 85 19.03 8.26 5.63
CA PRO A 85 18.87 9.70 5.84
C PRO A 85 18.69 10.50 4.53
N SER A 86 19.44 10.11 3.49
CA SER A 86 19.39 10.64 2.12
C SER A 86 18.32 10.02 1.19
N MET A 87 17.46 9.12 1.68
CA MET A 87 16.52 8.37 0.84
C MET A 87 15.21 8.09 1.57
N HIS A 88 14.16 8.77 1.12
CA HIS A 88 12.79 8.52 1.54
C HIS A 88 12.10 7.55 0.56
N ILE A 89 11.24 6.67 1.07
CA ILE A 89 10.34 5.85 0.23
C ILE A 89 8.88 6.14 0.61
N ILE A 90 8.05 6.44 -0.38
CA ILE A 90 6.61 6.59 -0.27
C ILE A 90 5.97 5.38 -0.98
N PHE A 91 5.18 4.60 -0.26
CA PHE A 91 4.33 3.56 -0.83
C PHE A 91 2.92 4.12 -0.99
N ASN A 92 2.45 4.22 -2.24
CA ASN A 92 1.27 4.99 -2.63
C ASN A 92 -0.04 4.18 -2.60
N GLY A 93 -0.25 3.40 -1.54
CA GLY A 93 -1.44 2.56 -1.36
C GLY A 93 -1.37 1.20 -2.05
N ASP A 94 -2.49 0.46 -1.95
CA ASP A 94 -2.78 -0.80 -2.61
C ASP A 94 -1.71 -1.87 -2.37
N PHE A 95 -1.55 -2.17 -1.08
CA PHE A 95 -0.63 -3.18 -0.55
C PHE A 95 -1.23 -4.59 -0.58
N VAL A 96 -2.56 -4.67 -0.54
CA VAL A 96 -3.35 -5.89 -0.35
C VAL A 96 -4.21 -6.21 -1.58
N ASP A 97 -4.96 -7.32 -1.50
CA ASP A 97 -5.83 -7.86 -2.56
C ASP A 97 -5.10 -8.23 -3.86
N ARG A 98 -5.84 -8.92 -4.76
CA ARG A 98 -5.43 -9.41 -6.08
C ARG A 98 -4.29 -10.47 -6.06
N GLY A 99 -3.22 -10.26 -5.31
CA GLY A 99 -2.17 -11.25 -5.04
C GLY A 99 -2.42 -12.09 -3.78
N ALA A 100 -1.52 -13.04 -3.53
CA ALA A 100 -1.65 -14.05 -2.47
C ALA A 100 -1.03 -13.66 -1.11
N TRP A 101 -0.23 -12.59 -1.09
CA TRP A 101 0.62 -12.22 0.05
C TRP A 101 0.37 -10.77 0.50
N GLY A 102 -0.90 -10.33 0.47
CA GLY A 102 -1.30 -9.00 0.92
C GLY A 102 -0.94 -8.75 2.38
N LEU A 103 -1.09 -9.76 3.25
CA LEU A 103 -0.72 -9.62 4.66
C LEU A 103 0.78 -9.43 4.82
N GLU A 104 1.59 -10.22 4.13
CA GLU A 104 3.04 -10.18 4.22
C GLU A 104 3.58 -8.86 3.65
N CYS A 105 3.01 -8.33 2.56
CA CYS A 105 3.26 -6.97 2.09
C CYS A 105 2.94 -5.94 3.18
N LEU A 106 1.70 -5.93 3.70
CA LEU A 106 1.27 -4.98 4.74
C LEU A 106 2.18 -5.04 5.98
N ILE A 107 2.58 -6.23 6.42
CA ILE A 107 3.43 -6.46 7.58
C ILE A 107 4.88 -6.01 7.32
N LEU A 108 5.44 -6.29 6.14
CA LEU A 108 6.77 -5.82 5.73
C LEU A 108 6.83 -4.29 5.67
N LEU A 109 5.84 -3.67 5.02
CA LEU A 109 5.75 -2.21 4.90
C LEU A 109 5.52 -1.55 6.27
N SER A 110 4.68 -2.13 7.12
CA SER A 110 4.49 -1.71 8.51
C SER A 110 5.78 -1.82 9.33
N ALA A 111 6.54 -2.91 9.15
CA ALA A 111 7.83 -3.09 9.79
C ALA A 111 8.87 -2.07 9.33
N MET A 112 8.91 -1.75 8.03
CA MET A 112 9.76 -0.68 7.49
C MET A 112 9.37 0.69 8.07
N LYS A 113 8.06 1.00 8.14
CA LYS A 113 7.56 2.24 8.75
C LYS A 113 7.95 2.35 10.23
N LEU A 114 7.80 1.29 11.02
CA LEU A 114 8.26 1.25 12.40
C LEU A 114 9.79 1.34 12.55
N ALA A 115 10.54 0.81 11.58
CA ALA A 115 12.00 0.77 11.61
C ALA A 115 12.70 2.03 11.09
N ALA A 116 12.00 2.91 10.36
CA ALA A 116 12.50 4.17 9.81
C ALA A 116 11.34 5.18 9.58
N PRO A 117 10.65 5.63 10.65
CA PRO A 117 9.38 6.36 10.51
C PRO A 117 9.48 7.73 9.84
N GLN A 118 10.67 8.33 9.81
CA GLN A 118 10.96 9.60 9.14
C GLN A 118 11.34 9.43 7.66
N HIS A 119 11.63 8.21 7.19
CA HIS A 119 12.13 7.92 5.83
C HIS A 119 11.24 6.92 5.06
N VAL A 120 10.10 6.53 5.64
CA VAL A 120 9.09 5.66 5.02
C VAL A 120 7.74 6.30 5.21
N THR A 121 7.00 6.52 4.13
CA THR A 121 5.59 6.92 4.15
C THR A 121 4.74 5.79 3.58
N LEU A 122 3.63 5.50 4.25
CA LEU A 122 2.59 4.61 3.72
C LEU A 122 1.36 5.49 3.50
N LEU A 123 0.93 5.65 2.25
CA LEU A 123 -0.33 6.31 1.91
C LEU A 123 -1.44 5.26 1.80
N ARG A 124 -2.69 5.70 1.88
CA ARG A 124 -3.86 4.85 1.71
C ARG A 124 -4.15 4.67 0.22
N GLY A 125 -4.39 3.44 -0.23
CA GLY A 125 -5.03 3.13 -1.51
C GLY A 125 -6.51 2.80 -1.34
N ASN A 126 -7.21 2.56 -2.45
CA ASN A 126 -8.62 2.17 -2.36
C ASN A 126 -8.80 0.75 -1.83
N HIS A 127 -7.83 -0.14 -2.07
CA HIS A 127 -7.85 -1.50 -1.54
C HIS A 127 -7.61 -1.56 -0.03
N GLU A 128 -7.10 -0.51 0.62
CA GLU A 128 -7.15 -0.35 2.08
C GLU A 128 -8.57 0.08 2.56
N SER A 129 -9.57 -0.73 2.20
CA SER A 129 -10.98 -0.60 2.56
C SER A 129 -11.63 -1.96 2.82
N SER A 130 -12.67 -2.00 3.67
CA SER A 130 -13.46 -3.20 3.94
C SER A 130 -14.22 -3.69 2.71
N THR A 131 -14.70 -2.78 1.84
CA THR A 131 -15.35 -3.10 0.57
C THR A 131 -14.41 -3.90 -0.33
N CYS A 132 -13.25 -3.33 -0.69
CA CYS A 132 -12.30 -3.99 -1.58
C CYS A 132 -11.81 -5.31 -0.99
N THR A 133 -11.37 -5.31 0.27
CA THR A 133 -10.79 -6.52 0.89
C THR A 133 -11.77 -7.66 1.11
N GLN A 134 -13.08 -7.42 1.00
CA GLN A 134 -14.09 -8.47 0.96
C GLN A 134 -14.30 -9.06 -0.44
N LEU A 135 -14.09 -8.28 -1.49
CA LEU A 135 -14.33 -8.64 -2.88
C LEU A 135 -13.08 -9.25 -3.54
N TYR A 136 -11.91 -8.63 -3.33
CA TYR A 136 -10.67 -8.91 -4.07
C TYR A 136 -9.66 -9.80 -3.31
N GLY A 137 -10.12 -10.48 -2.26
CA GLY A 137 -9.48 -11.68 -1.70
C GLY A 137 -8.72 -11.56 -0.38
N PHE A 138 -8.36 -10.37 0.11
CA PHE A 138 -7.56 -10.22 1.33
C PHE A 138 -8.27 -10.75 2.59
N ARG A 139 -9.59 -10.55 2.75
CA ARG A 139 -10.33 -11.12 3.88
C ARG A 139 -10.27 -12.65 3.87
N THR A 140 -10.39 -13.27 2.69
CA THR A 140 -10.32 -14.72 2.52
C THR A 140 -8.89 -15.25 2.69
N GLU A 141 -7.89 -14.48 2.27
CA GLU A 141 -6.47 -14.74 2.54
C GLU A 141 -6.22 -14.87 4.05
N LEU A 142 -6.69 -13.92 4.85
CA LEU A 142 -6.58 -13.97 6.31
C LEU A 142 -7.32 -15.18 6.91
N ILE A 143 -8.53 -15.50 6.42
CA ILE A 143 -9.30 -16.67 6.85
C ILE A 143 -8.54 -17.97 6.57
N ARG A 144 -7.91 -18.10 5.39
CA ARG A 144 -7.10 -19.28 5.04
C ARG A 144 -5.82 -19.37 5.86
N LYS A 145 -5.17 -18.23 6.19
CA LYS A 145 -3.92 -18.19 6.97
C LYS A 145 -4.13 -18.42 8.47
N TYR A 146 -5.26 -17.99 9.04
CA TYR A 146 -5.45 -17.97 10.50
C TYR A 146 -6.71 -18.67 11.02
N GLY A 147 -7.66 -19.06 10.16
CA GLY A 147 -8.91 -19.71 10.58
C GLY A 147 -9.70 -18.81 11.55
N ALA A 148 -10.02 -19.33 12.74
CA ALA A 148 -10.74 -18.59 13.77
C ALA A 148 -10.03 -17.30 14.22
N GLU A 149 -8.70 -17.24 14.15
CA GLU A 149 -7.91 -16.07 14.55
C GLU A 149 -7.91 -14.96 13.47
N ALA A 150 -8.45 -15.22 12.27
CA ALA A 150 -8.47 -14.24 11.18
C ALA A 150 -9.28 -12.98 11.51
N GLN A 151 -10.33 -13.11 12.33
CA GLN A 151 -11.21 -11.98 12.67
C GLN A 151 -10.48 -10.88 13.46
N GLN A 152 -9.59 -11.25 14.39
CA GLN A 152 -8.81 -10.27 15.16
C GLN A 152 -7.75 -9.58 14.29
N VAL A 153 -7.07 -10.33 13.42
CA VAL A 153 -6.09 -9.78 12.48
C VAL A 153 -6.77 -8.80 11.52
N TYR A 154 -7.86 -9.22 10.87
CA TYR A 154 -8.60 -8.37 9.93
C TYR A 154 -9.20 -7.11 10.61
N LYS A 155 -9.70 -7.24 11.85
CA LYS A 155 -10.14 -6.08 12.66
C LYS A 155 -9.00 -5.08 12.86
N MET A 156 -7.76 -5.54 13.04
CA MET A 156 -6.61 -4.67 13.22
C MET A 156 -6.09 -4.09 11.90
N CYS A 157 -6.05 -4.87 10.81
CA CYS A 157 -5.75 -4.35 9.46
C CYS A 157 -6.65 -3.16 9.12
N LYS A 158 -7.96 -3.26 9.36
CA LYS A 158 -8.90 -2.15 9.14
C LYS A 158 -8.64 -0.91 10.00
N GLN A 159 -8.07 -1.07 11.20
CA GLN A 159 -7.64 0.07 12.01
C GLN A 159 -6.37 0.73 11.48
N VAL A 160 -5.44 -0.07 10.93
CA VAL A 160 -4.27 0.45 10.19
C VAL A 160 -4.71 1.21 8.95
N PHE A 161 -5.59 0.62 8.12
CA PHE A 161 -6.14 1.23 6.91
C PHE A 161 -6.82 2.58 7.19
N ALA A 162 -7.61 2.66 8.26
CA ALA A 162 -8.24 3.90 8.71
C ALA A 162 -7.26 4.95 9.27
N ALA A 163 -6.00 4.60 9.55
CA ALA A 163 -4.99 5.52 10.07
C ALA A 163 -4.04 6.06 8.99
N LEU A 164 -3.97 5.42 7.82
CA LEU A 164 -3.09 5.81 6.72
C LEU A 164 -3.39 7.23 6.21
N PRO A 165 -2.37 8.12 6.08
CA PRO A 165 -2.47 9.37 5.33
C PRO A 165 -3.02 9.19 3.91
N LEU A 166 -3.66 10.23 3.37
CA LEU A 166 -4.25 10.21 2.02
C LEU A 166 -3.30 10.74 0.94
N ALA A 167 -2.31 11.55 1.32
CA ALA A 167 -1.40 12.19 0.38
C ALA A 167 -0.05 12.56 1.02
N ALA A 168 0.93 12.86 0.18
CA ALA A 168 2.17 13.53 0.58
C ALA A 168 2.51 14.68 -0.39
N VAL A 169 3.12 15.75 0.11
CA VAL A 169 3.69 16.84 -0.70
C VAL A 169 5.21 16.75 -0.60
N VAL A 170 5.89 16.46 -1.70
CA VAL A 170 7.34 16.30 -1.75
C VAL A 170 7.98 17.63 -2.17
N GLY A 171 8.90 18.13 -1.34
CA GLY A 171 9.71 19.32 -1.63
C GLY A 171 8.93 20.63 -1.85
N GLY A 172 7.62 20.63 -1.60
CA GLY A 172 6.72 21.74 -1.98
C GLY A 172 6.38 21.81 -3.47
N ALA A 173 6.84 20.86 -4.30
CA ALA A 173 6.70 20.89 -5.76
C ALA A 173 5.86 19.74 -6.35
N ALA A 174 5.83 18.57 -5.70
CA ALA A 174 5.09 17.40 -6.16
C ALA A 174 4.03 16.94 -5.15
N LEU A 175 2.80 16.69 -5.61
CA LEU A 175 1.76 15.99 -4.85
C LEU A 175 1.78 14.50 -5.18
N VAL A 176 1.74 13.64 -4.16
CA VAL A 176 1.57 12.20 -4.27
C VAL A 176 0.22 11.82 -3.66
N VAL A 177 -0.65 11.18 -4.45
CA VAL A 177 -1.97 10.67 -4.08
C VAL A 177 -2.19 9.31 -4.74
N HIS A 178 -2.98 8.41 -4.18
CA HIS A 178 -3.21 7.11 -4.82
C HIS A 178 -4.12 7.22 -6.05
N GLY A 179 -5.33 7.74 -5.84
CA GLY A 179 -6.34 8.04 -6.86
C GLY A 179 -5.96 9.29 -7.65
N GLY A 180 -6.60 10.42 -7.36
CA GLY A 180 -6.31 11.65 -8.10
C GLY A 180 -6.93 12.90 -7.50
N LEU A 181 -7.32 13.83 -8.37
CA LEU A 181 -7.91 15.09 -7.97
C LEU A 181 -9.34 14.91 -7.44
N PHE A 182 -9.75 15.85 -6.59
CA PHE A 182 -10.91 15.71 -5.71
C PHE A 182 -11.81 16.94 -5.75
N ARG A 183 -13.10 16.76 -5.44
CA ARG A 183 -14.07 17.85 -5.42
C ARG A 183 -13.93 18.67 -4.15
N ARG A 184 -14.19 19.97 -4.26
CA ARG A 184 -14.37 20.86 -3.11
C ARG A 184 -15.51 20.33 -2.22
N PRO A 185 -15.30 20.13 -0.91
CA PRO A 185 -16.34 19.67 -0.01
C PRO A 185 -17.49 20.67 0.07
N ALA A 186 -18.73 20.17 0.11
CA ALA A 186 -19.90 21.04 0.21
C ALA A 186 -19.94 21.73 1.59
N SER A 187 -20.07 23.06 1.61
CA SER A 187 -20.06 23.82 2.86
C SER A 187 -21.18 23.37 3.82
N ARG A 188 -20.91 23.41 5.13
CA ARG A 188 -21.92 23.08 6.17
C ARG A 188 -23.20 23.92 6.06
N ALA A 189 -23.12 25.13 5.48
CA ALA A 189 -24.26 25.99 5.20
C ALA A 189 -25.16 25.42 4.08
N ALA A 190 -24.56 24.93 2.98
CA ALA A 190 -25.31 24.35 1.86
C ALA A 190 -26.11 23.10 2.28
N GLN A 191 -25.57 22.29 3.20
CA GLN A 191 -26.27 21.11 3.73
C GLN A 191 -27.51 21.45 4.57
N ARG A 192 -27.56 22.62 5.20
CA ARG A 192 -28.75 23.10 5.95
C ARG A 192 -29.86 23.65 5.05
N GLY A 193 -29.53 24.14 3.85
CA GLY A 193 -30.49 24.70 2.89
C GLY A 193 -31.50 23.69 2.32
N ALA A 194 -31.26 22.38 2.46
CA ALA A 194 -32.15 21.31 2.01
C ALA A 194 -33.14 20.83 3.11
N GLY A 195 -33.16 21.48 4.27
CA GLY A 195 -33.96 21.08 5.44
C GLY A 195 -35.41 21.57 5.41
N GLY A 196 -36.28 20.91 4.64
CA GLY A 196 -37.72 20.95 4.90
C GLY A 196 -38.06 20.28 6.25
N PRO A 197 -39.22 20.59 6.86
CA PRO A 197 -39.57 20.07 8.20
C PRO A 197 -39.62 18.53 8.23
N PRO A 198 -39.25 17.90 9.37
CA PRO A 198 -39.05 16.45 9.43
C PRO A 198 -40.37 15.68 9.30
N GLN A 199 -40.53 14.94 8.21
CA GLN A 199 -41.63 13.97 8.05
C GLN A 199 -41.34 12.62 8.73
N PRO A 200 -42.39 11.91 9.19
CA PRO A 200 -42.23 10.68 9.98
C PRO A 200 -41.56 9.54 9.21
N LYS A 201 -40.71 8.78 9.93
CA LYS A 201 -39.82 7.74 9.41
C LYS A 201 -40.60 6.54 8.83
N LYS A 202 -40.81 6.50 7.52
CA LYS A 202 -41.09 5.25 6.79
C LYS A 202 -39.76 4.57 6.42
N ARG A 203 -39.72 3.23 6.47
CA ARG A 203 -38.52 2.41 6.17
C ARG A 203 -37.97 2.78 4.79
N LYS A 204 -36.78 3.39 4.74
CA LYS A 204 -36.11 3.72 3.49
C LYS A 204 -35.61 2.42 2.84
N ARG A 205 -36.16 2.09 1.66
CA ARG A 205 -35.40 1.29 0.68
C ARG A 205 -34.18 2.12 0.30
N TYR A 206 -33.02 1.48 0.15
CA TYR A 206 -31.86 2.13 -0.46
C TYR A 206 -32.29 2.60 -1.86
N ALA A 207 -32.08 3.89 -2.13
CA ALA A 207 -32.24 4.47 -3.45
C ALA A 207 -30.84 4.55 -4.08
N PRO A 208 -30.70 4.30 -5.40
CA PRO A 208 -29.42 4.45 -6.08
C PRO A 208 -28.90 5.88 -5.91
N MET A 209 -27.57 6.04 -5.92
CA MET A 209 -26.92 7.34 -5.77
C MET A 209 -27.47 8.34 -6.80
N ARG A 210 -28.25 9.32 -6.32
CA ARG A 210 -28.55 10.51 -7.12
C ARG A 210 -27.28 11.33 -7.22
N LEU A 211 -26.51 11.07 -8.27
CA LEU A 211 -25.50 11.99 -8.80
C LEU A 211 -26.07 13.42 -8.75
N SER A 212 -25.34 14.32 -8.08
CA SER A 212 -25.78 15.70 -7.95
C SER A 212 -25.85 16.35 -9.33
N ARG A 213 -26.97 17.00 -9.66
CA ARG A 213 -27.13 17.78 -10.91
C ARG A 213 -26.23 19.02 -11.01
N VAL A 214 -25.34 19.22 -10.04
CA VAL A 214 -24.35 20.28 -10.01
C VAL A 214 -23.02 19.63 -10.36
N SER A 215 -22.35 20.13 -11.40
CA SER A 215 -21.01 19.70 -11.77
C SER A 215 -20.06 19.90 -10.58
N PRO A 216 -19.18 18.94 -10.28
CA PRO A 216 -18.19 19.10 -9.21
C PRO A 216 -17.25 20.26 -9.52
N CYS A 217 -16.84 21.00 -8.48
CA CYS A 217 -15.76 21.98 -8.57
C CYS A 217 -14.50 21.38 -7.95
N LEU A 218 -13.33 21.72 -8.49
CA LEU A 218 -12.02 21.31 -7.96
C LEU A 218 -11.80 21.77 -6.52
N GLY A 219 -11.27 20.89 -5.67
CA GLY A 219 -10.84 21.19 -4.30
C GLY A 219 -9.44 21.82 -4.22
N SER A 220 -9.15 22.51 -3.12
CA SER A 220 -7.83 23.06 -2.81
C SER A 220 -6.97 22.10 -2.00
N LEU A 221 -5.65 22.31 -1.94
CA LEU A 221 -4.77 21.53 -1.05
C LEU A 221 -5.17 21.67 0.43
N GLU A 222 -5.78 22.79 0.82
CA GLU A 222 -6.31 22.98 2.18
C GLU A 222 -7.57 22.15 2.44
N ASP A 223 -8.46 22.00 1.44
CA ASP A 223 -9.60 21.07 1.54
C ASP A 223 -9.13 19.62 1.76
N LEU A 224 -7.97 19.25 1.20
CA LEU A 224 -7.33 17.95 1.41
C LEU A 224 -6.65 17.83 2.78
N ARG A 225 -5.92 18.85 3.23
CA ARG A 225 -5.34 18.90 4.59
C ARG A 225 -6.42 18.78 5.67
N ALA A 226 -7.58 19.42 5.45
CA ALA A 226 -8.75 19.36 6.33
C ALA A 226 -9.59 18.07 6.18
N ALA A 227 -9.30 17.20 5.21
CA ALA A 227 -10.08 15.98 4.98
C ALA A 227 -9.87 14.95 6.11
N VAL A 228 -10.93 14.19 6.40
CA VAL A 228 -10.88 13.13 7.41
C VAL A 228 -10.32 11.86 6.78
N LYS A 229 -9.05 11.53 7.06
CA LYS A 229 -8.47 10.20 6.70
C LYS A 229 -9.07 9.04 7.50
N GLY A 230 -9.54 9.35 8.71
CA GLY A 230 -10.03 8.40 9.70
C GLY A 230 -11.40 7.79 9.40
N GLY A 231 -11.63 6.60 9.95
CA GLY A 231 -12.94 5.95 10.00
C GLY A 231 -13.12 4.78 9.05
N VAL A 232 -14.38 4.34 8.91
CA VAL A 232 -14.79 3.29 7.97
C VAL A 232 -14.60 3.80 6.53
N ASP A 233 -14.46 2.87 5.60
CA ASP A 233 -14.34 3.03 4.15
C ASP A 233 -15.00 4.31 3.60
N PRO A 234 -14.26 5.13 2.83
CA PRO A 234 -14.79 6.39 2.32
C PRO A 234 -15.82 6.15 1.22
N ASN A 235 -17.08 6.15 1.60
CA ASN A 235 -18.24 5.88 0.74
C ASN A 235 -18.67 7.03 -0.20
N GLY A 236 -17.83 8.05 -0.39
CA GLY A 236 -18.15 9.20 -1.25
C GLY A 236 -19.20 10.18 -0.71
N VAL A 237 -19.64 10.07 0.55
CA VAL A 237 -20.75 10.88 1.10
C VAL A 237 -20.33 11.71 2.33
N GLY A 238 -20.77 12.96 2.39
CA GLY A 238 -20.61 13.80 3.58
C GLY A 238 -19.14 14.16 3.83
N SER A 239 -18.61 13.79 4.99
CA SER A 239 -17.22 14.11 5.39
C SER A 239 -16.15 13.24 4.73
N SER A 240 -16.51 12.09 4.14
CA SER A 240 -15.57 11.18 3.48
C SER A 240 -15.46 11.43 1.97
N VAL A 241 -16.14 12.45 1.42
CA VAL A 241 -16.19 12.69 -0.04
C VAL A 241 -14.82 13.00 -0.64
N VAL A 242 -14.01 13.84 0.03
CA VAL A 242 -12.64 14.16 -0.42
C VAL A 242 -11.77 12.90 -0.36
N ALA A 243 -11.85 12.14 0.73
CA ALA A 243 -11.12 10.88 0.87
C ALA A 243 -11.52 9.83 -0.19
N ALA A 244 -12.79 9.78 -0.60
CA ALA A 244 -13.23 8.90 -1.66
C ALA A 244 -12.64 9.31 -3.01
N ASP A 245 -12.70 10.59 -3.37
CA ASP A 245 -12.13 11.09 -4.62
C ASP A 245 -10.61 10.89 -4.69
N VAL A 246 -9.88 11.19 -3.60
CA VAL A 246 -8.42 11.01 -3.53
C VAL A 246 -7.99 9.55 -3.72
N LEU A 247 -8.87 8.58 -3.48
CA LEU A 247 -8.60 7.15 -3.64
C LEU A 247 -9.16 6.55 -4.94
N TRP A 248 -10.12 7.20 -5.61
CA TRP A 248 -10.89 6.61 -6.73
C TRP A 248 -11.01 7.48 -7.98
N SER A 249 -10.41 8.68 -7.99
CA SER A 249 -10.46 9.55 -9.17
C SER A 249 -9.44 9.13 -10.24
N ASP A 250 -9.82 9.26 -11.52
CA ASP A 250 -9.00 8.91 -12.69
C ASP A 250 -8.80 10.07 -13.68
N PRO A 251 -7.64 10.16 -14.36
CA PRO A 251 -7.45 11.04 -15.49
C PRO A 251 -8.17 10.56 -16.75
N VAL A 252 -8.50 11.52 -17.60
CA VAL A 252 -9.02 11.33 -18.97
C VAL A 252 -8.42 12.41 -19.87
N ALA A 253 -8.17 12.10 -21.15
CA ALA A 253 -7.61 13.10 -22.06
C ALA A 253 -8.57 14.28 -22.36
N GLU A 254 -9.87 14.08 -22.14
CA GLU A 254 -10.89 15.13 -22.33
C GLU A 254 -10.92 16.14 -21.17
N PRO A 255 -10.99 17.46 -21.46
CA PRO A 255 -11.16 18.48 -20.43
C PRO A 255 -12.40 18.32 -19.53
N GLY A 256 -12.30 18.89 -18.32
CA GLY A 256 -13.37 19.07 -17.35
C GLY A 256 -13.32 18.11 -16.16
N LEU A 257 -14.19 18.36 -15.18
CA LEU A 257 -14.34 17.56 -13.96
C LEU A 257 -15.76 16.98 -13.88
N ARG A 258 -15.88 15.65 -13.79
CA ARG A 258 -17.17 14.94 -13.75
C ARG A 258 -17.09 13.71 -12.84
N ALA A 259 -18.24 13.15 -12.47
CA ALA A 259 -18.25 11.96 -11.61
C ALA A 259 -17.70 10.73 -12.35
N ASN A 260 -16.94 9.88 -11.65
CA ASN A 260 -16.53 8.60 -12.21
C ASN A 260 -17.71 7.63 -12.16
N VAL A 261 -18.31 7.37 -13.33
CA VAL A 261 -19.43 6.43 -13.45
C VAL A 261 -18.92 5.00 -13.52
N ALA A 262 -17.74 4.76 -14.10
CA ALA A 262 -17.16 3.43 -14.23
C ALA A 262 -16.85 2.81 -12.86
N ARG A 263 -16.07 3.49 -12.00
CA ARG A 263 -15.79 3.04 -10.62
C ARG A 263 -17.00 3.09 -9.68
N GLY A 264 -18.09 3.78 -10.05
CA GLY A 264 -19.22 4.12 -9.18
C GLY A 264 -18.94 5.15 -8.06
N VAL A 265 -17.68 5.52 -7.84
CA VAL A 265 -17.20 6.46 -6.82
C VAL A 265 -16.01 7.26 -7.35
N GLY A 266 -15.75 8.46 -6.80
CA GLY A 266 -14.69 9.34 -7.27
C GLY A 266 -15.09 10.25 -8.43
N LEU A 267 -14.09 10.75 -9.17
CA LEU A 267 -14.22 11.67 -10.30
C LEU A 267 -13.42 11.19 -11.51
N ILE A 268 -13.74 11.69 -12.70
CA ILE A 268 -12.80 11.71 -13.81
C ILE A 268 -12.47 13.16 -14.17
N PHE A 269 -11.19 13.42 -14.41
CA PHE A 269 -10.64 14.77 -14.49
C PHE A 269 -9.66 14.95 -15.67
N GLY A 270 -9.81 16.07 -16.37
CA GLY A 270 -9.00 16.40 -17.54
C GLY A 270 -7.67 17.10 -17.27
N PRO A 271 -6.90 17.41 -18.33
CA PRO A 271 -5.65 18.15 -18.24
C PRO A 271 -5.84 19.62 -17.80
N ASP A 272 -7.00 20.22 -18.06
CA ASP A 272 -7.39 21.56 -17.58
C ASP A 272 -7.54 21.61 -16.05
N VAL A 273 -8.19 20.60 -15.46
CA VAL A 273 -8.32 20.47 -13.99
C VAL A 273 -6.94 20.25 -13.35
N THR A 274 -6.08 19.49 -14.04
CA THR A 274 -4.70 19.24 -13.61
C THR A 274 -3.89 20.53 -13.62
N GLN A 275 -4.01 21.34 -14.69
CA GLN A 275 -3.38 22.65 -14.78
C GLN A 275 -3.87 23.60 -13.68
N GLU A 276 -5.20 23.74 -13.50
CA GLU A 276 -5.78 24.61 -12.46
C GLU A 276 -5.27 24.24 -11.06
N PHE A 277 -5.18 22.94 -10.75
CA PHE A 277 -4.68 22.47 -9.46
C PHE A 277 -3.20 22.78 -9.26
N LEU A 278 -2.35 22.51 -10.26
CA LEU A 278 -0.91 22.77 -10.20
C LEU A 278 -0.64 24.26 -10.00
N GLU A 279 -1.22 25.13 -10.83
CA GLU A 279 -1.06 26.59 -10.75
C GLU A 279 -1.54 27.15 -9.41
N SER A 280 -2.72 26.75 -8.95
CA SER A 280 -3.34 27.29 -7.72
C SER A 280 -2.58 26.95 -6.43
N ASN A 281 -1.76 25.90 -6.45
CA ASN A 281 -1.03 25.42 -5.27
C ASN A 281 0.51 25.58 -5.41
N GLY A 282 1.00 26.18 -6.50
CA GLY A 282 2.44 26.33 -6.76
C GLY A 282 3.17 25.01 -7.04
N LEU A 283 2.43 23.97 -7.43
CA LEU A 283 2.95 22.63 -7.70
C LEU A 283 3.32 22.47 -9.18
N ARG A 284 4.19 21.51 -9.46
CA ARG A 284 4.76 21.20 -10.79
C ARG A 284 4.52 19.75 -11.22
N LEU A 285 4.16 18.89 -10.28
CA LEU A 285 3.94 17.47 -10.52
C LEU A 285 2.79 16.93 -9.65
N ILE A 286 1.97 16.05 -10.22
CA ILE A 286 1.14 15.11 -9.47
C ILE A 286 1.61 13.70 -9.86
N LEU A 287 1.90 12.87 -8.86
CA LEU A 287 2.16 11.43 -9.00
C LEU A 287 0.97 10.66 -8.43
N ARG A 288 0.45 9.72 -9.24
CA ARG A 288 -0.62 8.80 -8.86
C ARG A 288 -0.29 7.33 -9.12
N SER A 289 -1.17 6.43 -8.69
CA SER A 289 -1.06 4.97 -8.92
C SER A 289 -2.43 4.42 -9.35
N HIS A 290 -2.99 3.36 -8.76
CA HIS A 290 -4.39 2.84 -8.92
C HIS A 290 -4.79 2.27 -10.30
N GLU A 291 -4.21 2.75 -11.39
CA GLU A 291 -4.51 2.28 -12.75
C GLU A 291 -3.41 1.35 -13.25
N GLY A 292 -3.66 0.04 -13.12
CA GLY A 292 -2.83 -1.00 -13.72
C GLY A 292 -3.14 -1.28 -15.19
N PRO A 293 -2.51 -2.32 -15.78
CA PRO A 293 -2.82 -2.81 -17.12
C PRO A 293 -4.27 -3.27 -17.32
N ASP A 294 -4.96 -3.68 -16.24
CA ASP A 294 -6.39 -4.00 -16.30
C ASP A 294 -7.24 -2.75 -16.56
N ALA A 295 -7.09 -1.71 -15.73
CA ALA A 295 -7.80 -0.42 -15.84
C ALA A 295 -7.49 0.37 -17.13
N ARG A 296 -6.32 0.14 -17.74
CA ARG A 296 -5.93 0.75 -19.03
C ARG A 296 -6.19 -0.17 -20.23
N CYS A 297 -6.69 -1.38 -20.03
CA CYS A 297 -6.96 -2.32 -21.12
C CYS A 297 -8.06 -1.79 -22.05
N GLY A 298 -7.71 -1.53 -23.32
CA GLY A 298 -8.68 -1.08 -24.32
C GLY A 298 -9.11 0.38 -24.22
N ARG A 299 -8.51 1.19 -23.35
CA ARG A 299 -8.65 2.66 -23.40
C ARG A 299 -7.87 3.20 -24.60
N GLU A 300 -8.52 4.07 -25.38
CA GLU A 300 -7.89 4.76 -26.52
C GLU A 300 -7.40 6.18 -26.16
N ASP A 301 -7.83 6.72 -25.02
CA ASP A 301 -7.61 8.13 -24.67
C ASP A 301 -6.31 8.39 -23.89
N LEU A 302 -5.80 7.40 -23.17
CA LEU A 302 -4.53 7.46 -22.44
C LEU A 302 -3.62 6.27 -22.81
N PRO A 303 -2.30 6.36 -22.58
CA PRO A 303 -1.39 5.27 -22.92
C PRO A 303 -1.61 4.03 -22.03
N ASP A 304 -1.17 2.88 -22.53
CA ASP A 304 -1.18 1.61 -21.78
C ASP A 304 -0.12 1.58 -20.66
N MET A 305 -0.29 0.64 -19.73
CA MET A 305 0.57 0.45 -18.56
C MET A 305 1.61 -0.67 -18.74
N SER A 306 1.95 -1.09 -19.97
CA SER A 306 2.96 -2.13 -20.22
C SER A 306 4.33 -1.79 -19.63
N GLN A 307 4.63 -0.49 -19.49
CA GLN A 307 5.89 0.01 -18.92
C GLN A 307 5.84 0.22 -17.39
N GLY A 308 4.69 -0.01 -16.75
CA GLY A 308 4.49 0.26 -15.32
C GLY A 308 4.32 1.75 -14.97
N PHE A 309 4.38 2.65 -15.95
CA PHE A 309 4.14 4.08 -15.75
C PHE A 309 3.61 4.76 -17.02
N THR A 310 2.93 5.89 -16.85
CA THR A 310 2.52 6.80 -17.92
C THR A 310 2.73 8.27 -17.54
N ILE A 311 2.80 9.14 -18.54
CA ILE A 311 2.59 10.58 -18.41
C ILE A 311 1.18 10.85 -18.97
N ASP A 312 0.20 11.00 -18.09
CA ASP A 312 -1.21 11.09 -18.51
C ASP A 312 -1.58 12.51 -18.95
N HIS A 313 -1.11 13.54 -18.23
CA HIS A 313 -1.32 14.94 -18.62
C HIS A 313 0.01 15.70 -18.68
N VAL A 314 0.18 16.49 -19.74
CA VAL A 314 1.24 17.50 -19.88
C VAL A 314 0.57 18.85 -20.02
N THR A 315 0.88 19.78 -19.11
CA THR A 315 0.27 21.12 -19.04
C THR A 315 1.38 22.18 -18.95
N PRO A 316 1.08 23.47 -19.23
CA PRO A 316 2.04 24.56 -19.02
C PRO A 316 2.56 24.66 -17.57
N ALA A 317 1.73 24.29 -16.58
CA ALA A 317 2.08 24.33 -15.17
C ALA A 317 2.99 23.17 -14.76
N GLY A 318 2.79 21.99 -15.35
CA GLY A 318 3.45 20.75 -14.93
C GLY A 318 2.78 19.50 -15.50
N ARG A 319 3.02 18.34 -14.86
CA ARG A 319 2.57 17.03 -15.35
C ARG A 319 1.76 16.24 -14.33
N LEU A 320 0.92 15.32 -14.84
CA LEU A 320 0.37 14.19 -14.09
C LEU A 320 1.03 12.91 -14.60
N LEU A 321 1.60 12.13 -13.69
CA LEU A 321 2.19 10.82 -13.97
C LEU A 321 1.49 9.73 -13.16
N THR A 322 1.30 8.56 -13.76
CA THR A 322 0.85 7.34 -13.07
C THR A 322 2.02 6.37 -12.95
N VAL A 323 2.21 5.76 -11.78
CA VAL A 323 3.23 4.75 -11.50
C VAL A 323 2.61 3.54 -10.80
N PHE A 324 2.95 2.34 -11.26
CA PHE A 324 2.39 1.07 -10.83
C PHE A 324 3.52 0.07 -10.61
N SER A 325 3.56 -0.58 -9.44
CA SER A 325 4.72 -1.35 -8.98
C SER A 325 4.44 -2.87 -8.85
N ALA A 326 3.36 -3.35 -9.46
CA ALA A 326 3.05 -4.78 -9.58
C ALA A 326 3.39 -5.26 -11.02
N PRO A 327 4.58 -5.85 -11.27
CA PRO A 327 4.93 -6.39 -12.58
C PRO A 327 4.15 -7.68 -12.88
N ASP A 328 3.90 -7.94 -14.16
CA ASP A 328 3.15 -9.12 -14.63
C ASP A 328 1.82 -9.32 -13.87
N TYR A 329 1.11 -8.21 -13.68
CA TYR A 329 -0.15 -8.12 -12.95
C TYR A 329 -1.34 -8.49 -13.86
N PRO A 330 -2.45 -9.05 -13.32
CA PRO A 330 -2.57 -9.56 -11.95
C PRO A 330 -1.86 -10.90 -11.76
N GLN A 331 -1.50 -11.21 -10.50
CA GLN A 331 -0.88 -12.49 -10.15
C GLN A 331 -1.72 -13.68 -10.64
N PHE A 332 -3.05 -13.65 -10.40
CA PHE A 332 -4.01 -14.64 -10.88
C PHE A 332 -4.75 -14.12 -12.10
N GLN A 333 -4.92 -14.94 -13.12
CA GLN A 333 -5.63 -14.62 -14.35
C GLN A 333 -6.53 -15.76 -14.79
N ALA A 334 -7.65 -15.41 -15.43
CA ALA A 334 -8.62 -16.36 -15.96
C ALA A 334 -8.03 -17.28 -17.02
N ASP A 335 -8.46 -18.54 -17.03
CA ASP A 335 -7.97 -19.57 -17.95
C ASP A 335 -8.20 -19.11 -19.41
N GLY A 336 -7.11 -19.02 -20.18
CA GLY A 336 -7.13 -18.62 -21.59
C GLY A 336 -7.03 -17.11 -21.84
N GLN A 337 -6.87 -16.27 -20.81
CA GLN A 337 -6.45 -14.88 -20.99
C GLN A 337 -4.93 -14.78 -21.20
N GLU A 338 -4.48 -13.81 -21.99
CA GLU A 338 -3.06 -13.51 -22.13
C GLU A 338 -2.53 -12.74 -20.90
N ARG A 339 -1.28 -13.00 -20.51
CA ARG A 339 -0.61 -12.21 -19.46
C ARG A 339 -0.33 -10.81 -20.00
N TYR A 340 -0.62 -9.78 -19.22
CA TYR A 340 -0.29 -8.40 -19.59
C TYR A 340 1.22 -8.16 -19.72
N GLN A 341 2.05 -8.96 -19.03
CA GLN A 341 3.52 -8.92 -19.08
C GLN A 341 4.09 -7.52 -18.83
N ASN A 342 3.38 -6.70 -18.05
CA ASN A 342 3.81 -5.34 -17.75
C ASN A 342 5.04 -5.34 -16.86
N LEU A 343 5.88 -4.32 -17.04
CA LEU A 343 6.91 -3.97 -16.06
C LEU A 343 6.25 -3.32 -14.84
N GLY A 344 6.92 -3.42 -13.70
CA GLY A 344 6.70 -2.57 -12.55
C GLY A 344 7.60 -1.34 -12.65
N ALA A 345 7.19 -0.22 -12.08
CA ALA A 345 7.99 1.00 -12.07
C ALA A 345 7.99 1.68 -10.68
N VAL A 346 9.01 2.50 -10.43
CA VAL A 346 9.15 3.38 -9.27
C VAL A 346 9.62 4.75 -9.76
N ALA A 347 8.96 5.82 -9.31
CA ALA A 347 9.36 7.19 -9.64
C ALA A 347 10.37 7.71 -8.61
N VAL A 348 11.52 8.22 -9.06
CA VAL A 348 12.63 8.71 -8.23
C VAL A 348 12.75 10.21 -8.40
N LEU A 349 12.23 10.95 -7.43
CA LEU A 349 12.38 12.40 -7.32
C LEU A 349 13.72 12.74 -6.67
N LYS A 350 14.37 13.78 -7.18
CA LYS A 350 15.64 14.32 -6.68
C LYS A 350 15.48 15.80 -6.34
N GLY A 351 16.14 16.24 -5.28
CA GLY A 351 16.24 17.67 -4.96
C GLY A 351 17.32 18.38 -5.78
N PRO A 352 17.23 19.72 -5.92
CA PRO A 352 16.26 20.60 -5.25
C PRO A 352 14.90 20.77 -5.96
N GLU A 353 14.72 20.32 -7.20
CA GLU A 353 13.52 20.63 -8.00
C GLU A 353 12.30 19.76 -7.69
N TRP A 354 12.50 18.46 -7.42
CA TRP A 354 11.46 17.48 -7.06
C TRP A 354 10.28 17.33 -8.04
N ASP A 355 10.38 17.78 -9.30
CA ASP A 355 9.28 17.82 -10.28
C ASP A 355 9.52 17.03 -11.58
N ASP A 356 10.74 16.49 -11.77
CA ASP A 356 11.13 15.63 -12.88
C ASP A 356 11.64 14.27 -12.36
N PRO A 357 10.74 13.27 -12.20
CA PRO A 357 11.13 11.94 -11.71
C PRO A 357 11.89 11.15 -12.77
N GLU A 358 13.01 10.57 -12.37
CA GLU A 358 13.59 9.44 -13.09
C GLU A 358 12.75 8.18 -12.80
N ILE A 359 12.45 7.38 -13.83
CA ILE A 359 11.70 6.14 -13.64
C ILE A 359 12.64 4.94 -13.61
N VAL A 360 12.54 4.13 -12.57
CA VAL A 360 13.24 2.85 -12.44
C VAL A 360 12.22 1.73 -12.68
N GLN A 361 12.40 0.98 -13.77
CA GLN A 361 11.53 -0.14 -14.14
C GLN A 361 12.14 -1.48 -13.70
N PHE A 362 11.30 -2.49 -13.48
CA PHE A 362 11.71 -3.84 -13.11
C PHE A 362 10.73 -4.91 -13.61
N GLU A 363 11.26 -6.12 -13.81
CA GLU A 363 10.49 -7.30 -14.23
C GLU A 363 9.92 -8.08 -13.03
N ALA A 364 8.99 -8.98 -13.30
CA ALA A 364 8.44 -9.89 -12.31
C ALA A 364 9.43 -11.01 -11.93
N VAL A 365 9.41 -11.41 -10.67
CA VAL A 365 10.18 -12.55 -10.16
C VAL A 365 9.54 -13.85 -10.63
N HIS A 366 10.27 -14.64 -11.40
CA HIS A 366 9.88 -15.98 -11.82
C HIS A 366 10.93 -17.03 -11.42
N PRO A 367 10.53 -18.23 -10.94
CA PRO A 367 9.16 -18.60 -10.58
C PRO A 367 8.66 -17.89 -9.30
N ARG A 368 7.35 -17.71 -9.18
CA ARG A 368 6.66 -17.37 -7.92
C ARG A 368 6.26 -18.68 -7.20
N PRO A 369 6.03 -18.68 -5.87
CA PRO A 369 5.49 -19.87 -5.19
C PRO A 369 4.12 -20.27 -5.74
N GLU A 370 3.87 -21.56 -5.89
CA GLU A 370 2.56 -22.09 -6.27
C GLU A 370 1.54 -21.81 -5.17
N VAL A 371 0.41 -21.21 -5.54
CA VAL A 371 -0.66 -20.84 -4.60
C VAL A 371 -2.00 -20.76 -5.34
N THR A 372 -3.07 -21.24 -4.72
CA THR A 372 -4.44 -21.09 -5.23
C THR A 372 -4.98 -19.72 -4.83
N ALA A 373 -5.65 -19.03 -5.76
CA ALA A 373 -6.35 -17.79 -5.46
C ALA A 373 -7.34 -17.91 -4.28
N THR A 374 -7.58 -16.78 -3.63
CA THR A 374 -8.44 -16.66 -2.44
C THR A 374 -9.79 -16.01 -2.76
N TYR A 375 -10.03 -15.65 -4.02
CA TYR A 375 -11.24 -15.02 -4.54
C TYR A 375 -11.54 -15.53 -5.96
N GLU A 376 -12.77 -15.34 -6.44
CA GLU A 376 -13.22 -15.77 -7.76
C GLU A 376 -12.78 -14.78 -8.85
N TYR A 377 -11.47 -14.76 -9.14
CA TYR A 377 -10.82 -13.83 -10.07
C TYR A 377 -11.31 -13.87 -11.53
N ASN A 378 -12.18 -14.84 -11.89
CA ASN A 378 -12.79 -14.93 -13.22
C ASN A 378 -14.00 -13.99 -13.38
N ASP A 379 -14.74 -13.75 -12.30
CA ASP A 379 -16.02 -13.03 -12.29
C ASP A 379 -15.96 -11.72 -11.47
N VAL A 380 -14.77 -11.38 -10.99
CA VAL A 380 -14.51 -10.19 -10.17
C VAL A 380 -14.07 -9.03 -11.07
N PRO A 381 -14.72 -7.85 -10.98
CA PRO A 381 -14.48 -6.76 -11.93
C PRO A 381 -13.02 -6.30 -12.02
N GLY A 382 -12.68 -5.71 -13.17
CA GLY A 382 -11.46 -4.92 -13.36
C GLY A 382 -11.33 -3.85 -12.27
N SER A 383 -10.13 -3.31 -12.07
CA SER A 383 -9.98 -2.20 -11.12
C SER A 383 -10.87 -1.00 -11.50
N ASP A 384 -11.12 -0.78 -12.79
CA ASP A 384 -11.89 0.32 -13.39
C ASP A 384 -13.42 0.15 -13.41
N GLU A 385 -13.93 -1.06 -13.17
CA GLU A 385 -15.34 -1.40 -13.31
C GLU A 385 -16.19 -1.16 -12.05
N GLU A 386 -17.53 -1.10 -12.21
CA GLU A 386 -18.43 -0.73 -11.12
C GLU A 386 -18.48 -1.84 -10.06
N MET A 387 -18.02 -1.52 -8.84
CA MET A 387 -18.30 -2.37 -7.68
C MET A 387 -19.79 -2.33 -7.36
N GLU A 388 -20.57 -3.28 -7.87
CA GLU A 388 -21.90 -3.55 -7.30
C GLU A 388 -21.74 -3.87 -5.82
N LEU A 389 -22.13 -2.92 -4.96
CA LEU A 389 -22.13 -3.07 -3.51
C LEU A 389 -23.21 -4.07 -3.08
N GLY A 390 -22.92 -5.34 -3.29
CA GLY A 390 -23.75 -6.49 -2.95
C GLY A 390 -23.98 -6.60 -1.45
N LEU A 391 -24.91 -5.81 -0.91
CA LEU A 391 -25.56 -6.07 0.38
C LEU A 391 -26.52 -7.26 0.26
N GLY A 392 -25.96 -8.41 -0.17
CA GLY A 392 -26.61 -9.70 -0.16
C GLY A 392 -26.84 -10.14 1.28
N SER A 393 -28.09 -10.50 1.59
CA SER A 393 -28.50 -10.90 2.93
C SER A 393 -28.06 -12.32 3.25
N ASP A 394 -26.81 -12.53 3.65
CA ASP A 394 -26.36 -13.85 4.11
C ASP A 394 -26.70 -14.09 5.59
N ALA A 395 -27.99 -14.21 5.84
CA ALA A 395 -28.56 -14.63 7.12
C ALA A 395 -28.62 -16.17 7.21
N SER A 396 -27.48 -16.86 7.05
CA SER A 396 -27.41 -18.33 7.10
C SER A 396 -26.36 -18.92 8.07
N LEU A 397 -25.36 -18.14 8.50
CA LEU A 397 -24.30 -18.60 9.42
C LEU A 397 -24.30 -17.93 10.82
N ALA A 398 -25.31 -17.09 11.11
CA ALA A 398 -25.49 -16.44 12.41
C ALA A 398 -26.56 -17.15 13.27
N SER A 399 -26.32 -18.40 13.66
CA SER A 399 -27.23 -19.17 14.54
C SER A 399 -26.55 -19.82 15.76
N SER A 400 -25.38 -19.30 16.18
CA SER A 400 -24.91 -19.43 17.57
C SER A 400 -24.02 -18.25 17.97
N CYS A 401 -24.04 -17.91 19.27
CA CYS A 401 -23.48 -16.72 19.95
C CYS A 401 -24.47 -15.53 20.04
N GLY A 402 -24.86 -15.22 21.29
CA GLY A 402 -25.96 -14.31 21.59
C GLY A 402 -25.57 -12.84 21.70
N ASN A 403 -26.58 -11.96 21.55
CA ASN A 403 -26.47 -10.54 21.85
C ASN A 403 -26.50 -10.29 23.37
N SER A 404 -25.48 -9.65 23.90
CA SER A 404 -25.61 -8.71 25.03
C SER A 404 -24.41 -7.74 25.07
N GLU A 405 -24.66 -6.51 25.50
CA GLU A 405 -23.66 -5.50 25.92
C GLU A 405 -22.79 -4.84 24.83
N PHE A 406 -23.34 -3.82 24.16
CA PHE A 406 -22.59 -2.56 23.95
C PHE A 406 -23.52 -1.35 23.69
N SER A 407 -24.17 -0.87 24.75
CA SER A 407 -24.80 0.44 24.78
C SER A 407 -24.83 0.95 26.23
N ASP A 408 -23.86 1.79 26.59
CA ASP A 408 -23.98 2.91 27.54
C ASP A 408 -22.59 3.44 27.92
N ALA A 409 -22.22 4.59 27.33
CA ALA A 409 -21.28 5.56 27.89
C ALA A 409 -21.33 6.87 27.08
N MET A 410 -21.14 8.00 27.75
CA MET A 410 -20.96 9.35 27.19
C MET A 410 -22.24 10.07 26.69
N SER A 411 -23.15 10.36 27.63
CA SER A 411 -23.91 11.61 27.64
C SER A 411 -23.90 12.22 29.04
N GLU A 412 -24.13 13.54 29.14
CA GLU A 412 -23.92 14.40 30.32
C GLU A 412 -22.41 14.69 30.61
N GLY A 413 -21.90 15.91 30.57
CA GLY A 413 -22.45 17.19 30.10
C GLY A 413 -22.40 18.28 31.17
N GLU A 414 -21.66 19.36 30.91
CA GLU A 414 -21.81 20.62 31.65
C GLU A 414 -21.42 21.82 30.78
N ARG A 415 -21.97 22.99 31.12
CA ARG A 415 -22.02 24.19 30.27
C ARG A 415 -21.61 25.41 31.08
N ALA A 416 -20.63 26.18 30.59
CA ALA A 416 -20.32 27.50 31.10
C ALA A 416 -20.03 28.44 29.93
N ASP A 417 -20.80 29.51 29.83
CA ASP A 417 -20.57 30.65 28.95
C ASP A 417 -19.74 31.69 29.72
N GLU A 418 -18.64 32.23 29.16
CA GLU A 418 -18.38 33.68 29.00
C GLU A 418 -16.99 33.97 28.40
N ALA A 419 -16.78 35.22 27.99
CA ALA A 419 -15.76 35.63 27.03
C ALA A 419 -14.41 36.08 27.64
N SER A 420 -13.33 35.94 26.88
CA SER A 420 -12.32 37.00 26.73
C SER A 420 -11.46 36.81 25.48
N SER A 421 -11.16 37.92 24.80
CA SER A 421 -10.14 38.02 23.76
C SER A 421 -8.73 37.95 24.36
N LEU A 422 -7.80 37.24 23.71
CA LEU A 422 -6.36 37.54 23.62
C LEU A 422 -5.68 36.53 22.67
N GLN A 423 -4.86 37.02 21.73
CA GLN A 423 -3.93 36.20 20.95
C GLN A 423 -2.62 36.03 21.72
N PRO A 424 -1.90 34.91 21.53
CA PRO A 424 -0.45 34.85 21.73
C PRO A 424 0.33 34.46 20.45
N ASP A 425 1.61 34.81 20.45
CA ASP A 425 2.54 34.79 19.31
C ASP A 425 2.98 33.39 18.83
N THR A 426 3.56 33.36 17.62
CA THR A 426 3.80 32.15 16.82
C THR A 426 5.05 31.33 17.15
N ASP A 427 5.90 31.76 18.09
CA ASP A 427 7.22 31.14 18.30
C ASP A 427 7.26 30.00 19.36
N GLU A 428 6.20 29.78 20.15
CA GLU A 428 6.20 28.73 21.19
C GLU A 428 5.75 27.34 20.70
N GLN A 429 5.14 27.23 19.51
CA GLN A 429 4.62 25.95 19.00
C GLN A 429 5.71 24.99 18.48
N GLU A 430 6.81 25.49 17.91
CA GLU A 430 7.91 24.63 17.46
C GLU A 430 8.62 23.91 18.61
N GLY A 431 8.75 24.55 19.77
CA GLY A 431 9.37 23.97 20.96
C GLY A 431 8.58 22.75 21.47
N TYR A 432 7.26 22.89 21.58
CA TYR A 432 6.39 21.80 22.05
C TYR A 432 6.34 20.62 21.08
N ALA A 433 6.32 20.85 19.76
CA ALA A 433 6.33 19.77 18.77
C ALA A 433 7.63 18.94 18.83
N ARG A 434 8.79 19.60 18.92
CA ARG A 434 10.10 18.92 19.06
C ARG A 434 10.19 18.14 20.39
N GLN A 435 9.67 18.69 21.48
CA GLN A 435 9.69 18.04 22.80
C GLN A 435 8.71 16.86 22.89
N ALA A 436 7.54 16.94 22.26
CA ALA A 436 6.59 15.83 22.15
C ALA A 436 7.18 14.66 21.33
N SER A 437 7.79 14.97 20.18
CA SER A 437 8.48 13.99 19.33
C SER A 437 9.62 13.27 20.07
N SER A 438 10.46 14.02 20.79
CA SER A 438 11.52 13.46 21.66
C SER A 438 10.96 12.54 22.75
N THR A 439 9.83 12.90 23.35
CA THR A 439 9.21 12.13 24.44
C THR A 439 8.59 10.82 23.92
N ALA A 440 7.95 10.85 22.75
CA ALA A 440 7.45 9.65 22.07
C ALA A 440 8.59 8.69 21.66
N MET A 441 9.68 9.22 21.10
CA MET A 441 10.89 8.46 20.78
C MET A 441 11.49 7.78 22.02
N ALA A 442 11.54 8.48 23.16
CA ALA A 442 12.02 7.92 24.43
C ALA A 442 11.11 6.82 25.00
N ALA A 443 9.78 6.91 24.80
CA ALA A 443 8.83 5.86 25.18
C ALA A 443 9.02 4.59 24.33
N THR A 444 9.15 4.73 23.00
CA THR A 444 9.42 3.63 22.07
C THR A 444 10.77 2.96 22.35
N ALA A 445 11.83 3.74 22.60
CA ALA A 445 13.14 3.20 22.97
C ALA A 445 13.09 2.39 24.28
N LYS A 446 12.33 2.83 25.29
CA LYS A 446 12.12 2.09 26.54
C LYS A 446 11.33 0.79 26.33
N ALA A 447 10.32 0.78 25.45
CA ALA A 447 9.59 -0.43 25.09
C ALA A 447 10.49 -1.47 24.40
N VAL A 448 11.32 -1.03 23.44
CA VAL A 448 12.30 -1.91 22.75
C VAL A 448 13.37 -2.45 23.71
N ALA A 449 13.88 -1.62 24.64
CA ALA A 449 14.82 -2.06 25.66
C ALA A 449 14.20 -3.10 26.62
N LYS A 450 12.94 -2.93 27.00
CA LYS A 450 12.21 -3.88 27.85
C LYS A 450 12.00 -5.23 27.16
N LEU A 451 11.79 -5.25 25.85
CA LEU A 451 11.70 -6.48 25.05
C LEU A 451 13.04 -7.22 24.93
N LYS A 452 14.17 -6.50 24.82
CA LYS A 452 15.51 -7.11 24.84
C LYS A 452 15.82 -7.78 26.19
N LEU A 453 15.54 -7.09 27.30
CA LEU A 453 15.69 -7.64 28.66
C LEU A 453 14.84 -8.88 28.94
N GLN A 454 13.74 -9.08 28.19
CA GLN A 454 12.91 -10.29 28.27
C GLN A 454 13.40 -11.45 27.39
N GLN A 455 14.31 -11.21 26.44
CA GLN A 455 14.95 -12.28 25.65
C GLN A 455 16.28 -12.78 26.26
N GLU A 456 16.93 -11.97 27.11
CA GLU A 456 18.19 -12.34 27.78
C GLU A 456 17.99 -13.20 29.05
N GLN A 457 16.75 -13.42 29.50
CA GLN A 457 16.42 -14.30 30.63
C GLN A 457 15.75 -15.60 30.17
N GLY A 458 16.57 -16.55 29.71
CA GLY A 458 16.15 -17.95 29.55
C GLY A 458 15.87 -18.63 30.90
N PRO A 459 15.09 -19.73 30.93
CA PRO A 459 14.67 -20.36 32.17
C PRO A 459 15.84 -21.07 32.88
N GLY A 460 16.06 -20.75 34.15
CA GLY A 460 16.98 -21.48 35.02
C GLY A 460 16.46 -22.88 35.37
N PRO A 461 17.35 -23.85 35.69
CA PRO A 461 16.95 -25.23 35.95
C PRO A 461 16.24 -25.38 37.30
N GLY A 462 14.90 -25.48 37.27
CA GLY A 462 14.07 -25.76 38.43
C GLY A 462 14.09 -27.23 38.82
N SER A 463 14.71 -27.54 39.96
CA SER A 463 14.74 -28.87 40.58
C SER A 463 13.38 -29.35 41.06
N ASN A 464 13.09 -30.65 40.94
CA ASN A 464 12.19 -31.39 41.83
C ASN A 464 12.56 -32.88 41.88
N GLY A 465 12.98 -33.37 43.05
CA GLY A 465 12.67 -34.75 43.48
C GLY A 465 11.35 -34.72 44.28
N ALA A 466 10.77 -35.80 44.81
CA ALA A 466 11.01 -37.26 44.71
C ALA A 466 9.67 -37.94 45.16
N ALA A 467 9.44 -39.25 45.09
CA ALA A 467 10.27 -40.41 44.73
C ALA A 467 9.39 -41.39 43.88
N GLY A 468 9.57 -42.70 43.78
CA GLY A 468 10.53 -43.66 44.34
C GLY A 468 9.99 -45.09 44.13
N ASP A 469 10.87 -46.06 43.82
CA ASP A 469 10.81 -47.45 44.32
C ASP A 469 11.95 -48.26 43.71
N ALA A 470 12.43 -49.28 44.44
CA ALA A 470 13.62 -50.04 44.09
C ALA A 470 13.29 -51.50 43.78
N ALA A 471 13.80 -52.03 42.66
CA ALA A 471 13.96 -53.47 42.44
C ALA A 471 15.07 -53.82 41.42
N ALA A 472 16.21 -54.25 41.96
CA ALA A 472 16.97 -55.44 41.55
C ALA A 472 17.54 -55.63 40.11
N CYS A 473 18.88 -55.73 40.09
CA CYS A 473 19.71 -56.77 39.44
C CYS A 473 20.28 -56.61 38.01
N ASN A 474 21.63 -56.60 37.98
CA ASN A 474 22.58 -57.18 37.01
C ASN A 474 22.55 -56.72 35.53
N GLY A 475 23.70 -56.47 34.87
CA GLY A 475 25.09 -56.47 35.35
C GLY A 475 26.11 -56.58 34.20
N GLY A 476 27.33 -56.07 34.42
CA GLY A 476 28.49 -56.19 33.49
C GLY A 476 28.43 -55.28 32.24
N GLY A 477 29.53 -54.69 31.77
CA GLY A 477 30.91 -54.64 32.29
C GLY A 477 31.88 -54.00 31.26
N SER A 478 33.10 -53.68 31.70
CA SER A 478 34.33 -53.40 30.88
C SER A 478 34.23 -52.25 29.83
N SER A 479 34.83 -51.07 30.09
CA SER A 479 36.23 -50.66 29.74
C SER A 479 36.38 -50.18 28.28
N GLN A 480 37.17 -49.17 27.88
CA GLN A 480 38.22 -48.32 28.46
C GLN A 480 38.20 -47.00 27.61
N ALA A 481 38.42 -45.78 28.11
CA ALA A 481 39.73 -45.12 28.32
C ALA A 481 40.74 -45.30 27.15
N ALA A 482 41.49 -44.31 26.66
CA ALA A 482 41.83 -42.99 27.20
C ALA A 482 42.19 -41.99 26.06
N SER A 483 42.00 -40.68 26.27
CA SER A 483 43.05 -39.63 26.46
C SER A 483 43.69 -39.10 25.17
N GLU A 484 43.47 -37.81 24.83
CA GLU A 484 44.46 -36.70 24.99
C GLU A 484 45.37 -36.55 23.73
N SER A 485 45.83 -35.38 23.28
CA SER A 485 45.87 -34.01 23.84
C SER A 485 46.03 -32.96 22.70
N GLU A 486 45.49 -31.74 22.86
CA GLU A 486 46.02 -30.53 22.16
C GLU A 486 47.35 -30.08 22.82
N PRO A 487 48.18 -29.16 22.23
CA PRO A 487 47.91 -27.72 22.43
C PRO A 487 48.40 -26.70 21.34
N GLU A 488 47.68 -25.57 21.26
CA GLU A 488 48.15 -24.16 21.26
C GLU A 488 48.90 -23.40 20.10
N ILE A 489 48.24 -22.32 19.64
CA ILE A 489 48.66 -20.87 19.63
C ILE A 489 49.66 -20.29 18.58
N ASN A 490 49.09 -19.52 17.60
CA ASN A 490 49.43 -18.15 17.09
C ASN A 490 50.87 -17.74 16.61
N PRO A 491 51.06 -16.55 15.97
CA PRO A 491 50.26 -15.87 14.92
C PRO A 491 51.12 -15.18 13.80
N SER A 492 50.44 -14.46 12.89
CA SER A 492 50.88 -13.28 12.10
C SER A 492 51.70 -13.46 10.80
N VAL A 493 51.27 -12.73 9.76
CA VAL A 493 51.98 -11.62 9.05
C VAL A 493 51.35 -11.44 7.66
N ALA A 494 51.00 -10.20 7.31
CA ALA A 494 50.68 -9.77 5.93
C ALA A 494 51.84 -8.95 5.35
N PRO A 495 52.01 -8.91 4.03
CA PRO A 495 52.03 -7.61 3.36
C PRO A 495 51.26 -7.57 2.02
N ALA A 496 51.19 -6.39 1.41
CA ALA A 496 50.30 -6.04 0.30
C ALA A 496 51.04 -5.65 -1.01
N LEU A 497 50.23 -5.30 -2.03
CA LEU A 497 50.52 -4.52 -3.26
C LEU A 497 50.80 -5.28 -4.59
N HIS A 498 49.77 -5.27 -5.47
CA HIS A 498 49.69 -4.81 -6.89
C HIS A 498 50.97 -4.46 -7.70
N PRO A 499 50.87 -4.27 -9.05
CA PRO A 499 49.98 -4.86 -10.08
C PRO A 499 50.73 -5.26 -11.39
N ALA A 500 50.06 -5.80 -12.43
CA ALA A 500 50.39 -5.57 -13.86
C ALA A 500 49.36 -6.17 -14.86
N ASP A 501 49.12 -5.45 -15.96
CA ASP A 501 48.31 -5.86 -17.12
C ASP A 501 49.07 -6.69 -18.18
N SER A 502 48.31 -7.44 -18.99
CA SER A 502 48.41 -7.62 -20.47
C SER A 502 47.78 -8.98 -20.86
N GLY A 503 47.01 -9.15 -21.95
CA GLY A 503 46.70 -8.27 -23.09
C GLY A 503 47.28 -8.84 -24.38
N TYR A 504 46.44 -9.04 -25.42
CA TYR A 504 46.67 -9.13 -26.90
C TYR A 504 45.48 -9.93 -27.51
N PHE A 505 44.56 -9.31 -28.28
CA PHE A 505 44.56 -9.07 -29.75
C PHE A 505 44.28 -10.35 -30.60
N ALA A 506 43.56 -10.32 -31.74
CA ALA A 506 43.17 -9.20 -32.61
C ALA A 506 41.85 -9.42 -33.40
N ASP A 507 41.49 -8.34 -34.12
CA ASP A 507 40.33 -8.10 -35.00
C ASP A 507 40.20 -9.00 -36.25
N THR A 508 39.00 -8.96 -36.86
CA THR A 508 38.81 -8.76 -38.32
C THR A 508 37.45 -8.08 -38.60
N GLU A 509 37.45 -7.02 -39.40
CA GLU A 509 36.24 -6.41 -40.00
C GLU A 509 35.89 -7.03 -41.36
N ASP A 510 34.59 -7.15 -41.63
CA ASP A 510 33.86 -7.04 -42.91
C ASP A 510 32.44 -7.60 -42.64
N GLY A 511 31.32 -7.14 -43.20
CA GLY A 511 31.09 -6.21 -44.30
C GLY A 511 29.87 -6.68 -45.11
N LEU A 512 28.86 -5.81 -45.26
CA LEU A 512 27.71 -5.89 -46.21
C LEU A 512 26.44 -6.74 -45.91
N ALA A 513 25.34 -6.15 -46.39
CA ALA A 513 24.12 -6.75 -46.98
C ALA A 513 22.89 -7.08 -46.11
N LEU A 514 22.10 -6.04 -45.87
CA LEU A 514 20.62 -6.04 -45.89
C LEU A 514 19.99 -7.19 -46.72
N ARG A 515 19.12 -8.00 -46.09
CA ARG A 515 18.02 -8.69 -46.80
C ARG A 515 16.71 -8.66 -45.99
N ARG A 516 15.70 -7.99 -46.54
CA ARG A 516 14.29 -8.15 -46.17
C ARG A 516 13.77 -9.53 -46.63
N ALA A 517 12.86 -10.10 -45.86
CA ALA A 517 12.01 -11.23 -46.20
C ALA A 517 10.59 -10.97 -45.63
N PRO A 518 9.51 -11.55 -46.17
CA PRO A 518 8.48 -10.70 -46.75
C PRO A 518 7.10 -10.73 -46.06
N ALA A 519 6.28 -9.73 -46.37
CA ALA A 519 4.86 -9.71 -46.03
C ALA A 519 4.03 -10.66 -46.91
N PRO A 520 2.96 -11.30 -46.37
CA PRO A 520 1.92 -11.95 -47.16
C PRO A 520 0.80 -10.97 -47.50
N SER A 521 0.48 -10.81 -48.79
CA SER A 521 -0.62 -9.95 -49.25
C SER A 521 -1.85 -10.75 -49.70
N ASN A 522 -2.99 -10.45 -49.08
CA ASN A 522 -4.36 -10.53 -49.60
C ASN A 522 -4.92 -11.83 -50.20
N GLY A 523 -6.01 -12.30 -49.58
CA GLY A 523 -7.18 -12.70 -50.37
C GLY A 523 -8.21 -13.61 -49.69
N HIS A 524 -9.26 -13.05 -49.08
CA HIS A 524 -10.63 -13.17 -49.63
C HIS A 524 -11.76 -12.49 -48.81
N ARG A 525 -12.57 -11.72 -49.55
CA ARG A 525 -14.04 -11.58 -49.48
C ARG A 525 -14.70 -11.07 -48.18
N ILE A 526 -14.94 -9.76 -48.20
CA ILE A 526 -16.11 -9.11 -47.57
C ILE A 526 -17.41 -9.79 -48.06
N ALA A 527 -18.32 -10.10 -47.13
CA ALA A 527 -19.71 -10.43 -47.42
C ALA A 527 -20.62 -9.44 -46.68
N SER A 528 -21.33 -8.57 -47.41
CA SER A 528 -22.27 -7.62 -46.82
C SER A 528 -23.60 -8.31 -46.50
N LEU A 529 -24.09 -8.15 -45.27
CA LEU A 529 -25.50 -8.37 -44.95
C LEU A 529 -26.23 -7.03 -44.84
N ARG A 530 -26.93 -6.66 -45.90
CA ARG A 530 -27.88 -5.54 -45.89
C ARG A 530 -29.21 -5.98 -45.28
N SER A 531 -29.76 -5.08 -44.47
CA SER A 531 -31.16 -5.01 -44.05
C SER A 531 -32.19 -5.47 -45.08
N ARG A 532 -33.20 -6.23 -44.63
CA ARG A 532 -34.53 -6.26 -45.25
C ARG A 532 -35.62 -6.09 -44.20
N SER A 533 -36.35 -4.99 -44.31
CA SER A 533 -37.63 -4.72 -43.64
C SER A 533 -38.81 -5.17 -44.52
N ARG A 534 -39.99 -5.34 -43.90
CA ARG A 534 -41.25 -5.92 -44.44
C ARG A 534 -41.21 -7.46 -44.46
N GLN A 535 -42.23 -8.17 -43.99
CA GLN A 535 -43.62 -7.78 -43.64
C GLN A 535 -43.93 -7.81 -42.14
#